data_AF-A6K2J2-F1
#
_entry.id   AF-A6K2J2-F1
#
_cell.length_a   1.000
_cell.length_b   1.000
_cell.length_c   1.000
_cell.angle_alpha   90.00
_cell.angle_beta   90.00
_cell.angle_gamma   90.00
#
_symmetry.space_group_name_H-M   'P 1'
#
loop_
_entity.id
_entity.type
_entity.pdbx_description
1 polymer ?
#
loop_
_entity_poly.entity_id
_entity_poly.type
_entity_poly.pdbx_seq_one_letter_code
_entity_poly.pdbx_strand_id
1 'polypeptide(L)'
;MEWQESPYSVSHPRSFEQPLYNSRRSQASAREDEEALCEEEELESDSDDEVECDLSNMEITEELRQYFAQTERHREERRRQQQLDEERLNDYVNADHGLYFNHHRSVEPPSEKPWERRQAEMKRLYGNSAPKILAMEAAVQLSFDKHCDRKQPKYWPVIPLKF
;
A
#
# COMPACT_ATOMS: atom_id res chain seq x y z
N MET A 1 29.03 -50.36 48.93
CA MET A 1 28.74 -50.14 47.49
C MET A 1 29.01 -48.68 47.22
N GLU A 2 30.18 -48.42 46.64
CA GLU A 2 30.67 -47.11 46.23
C GLU A 2 29.97 -46.70 44.94
N TRP A 3 29.32 -45.54 44.92
CA TRP A 3 28.87 -44.93 43.67
C TRP A 3 30.01 -44.08 43.14
N GLN A 4 30.66 -44.56 42.08
CA GLN A 4 31.61 -43.78 41.29
C GLN A 4 30.85 -42.71 40.50
N GLU A 5 31.22 -41.46 40.71
CA GLU A 5 30.81 -40.30 39.91
C GLU A 5 31.32 -40.44 38.48
N SER A 6 30.41 -40.43 37.51
CA SER A 6 30.73 -40.36 36.08
C SER A 6 30.68 -38.90 35.62
N PRO A 7 31.74 -38.34 35.00
CA PRO A 7 31.67 -36.99 34.46
C PRO A 7 30.95 -37.03 33.10
N TYR A 8 29.64 -36.82 33.10
CA TYR A 8 28.91 -36.48 31.88
C TYR A 8 29.29 -35.07 31.44
N SER A 9 30.21 -35.02 30.47
CA SER A 9 30.63 -33.79 29.80
C SER A 9 29.51 -33.32 28.85
N VAL A 10 28.81 -32.25 29.22
CA VAL A 10 27.81 -31.59 28.37
C VAL A 10 28.51 -30.58 27.47
N SER A 11 28.71 -30.96 26.20
CA SER A 11 29.12 -30.04 25.15
C SER A 11 27.98 -29.05 24.88
N HIS A 12 28.24 -27.77 25.16
CA HIS A 12 27.33 -26.68 24.82
C HIS A 12 27.31 -26.49 23.30
N PRO A 13 26.15 -26.37 22.65
CA PRO A 13 26.11 -26.02 21.24
C PRO A 13 26.62 -24.58 21.06
N ARG A 14 27.76 -24.53 20.38
CA ARG A 14 28.42 -23.43 19.70
C ARG A 14 27.42 -22.35 19.24
N SER A 15 27.59 -21.15 19.79
CA SER A 15 26.94 -19.92 19.37
C SER A 15 27.01 -19.76 17.85
N PHE A 16 25.87 -19.80 17.18
CA PHE A 16 25.77 -19.31 15.81
C PHE A 16 25.69 -17.79 15.84
N GLU A 17 26.50 -17.22 14.97
CA GLU A 17 26.80 -15.80 14.81
C GLU A 17 25.53 -14.96 14.62
N GLN A 18 25.43 -13.90 15.43
CA GLN A 18 24.66 -12.72 15.06
C GLN A 18 25.55 -11.86 14.15
N PRO A 19 25.10 -11.42 12.97
CA PRO A 19 25.76 -10.31 12.32
C PRO A 19 25.45 -9.05 13.12
N LEU A 20 26.41 -8.65 13.96
CA LEU A 20 26.49 -7.29 14.48
C LEU A 20 26.65 -6.37 13.27
N TYR A 21 25.56 -5.70 12.88
CA TYR A 21 25.64 -4.60 11.93
C TYR A 21 26.42 -3.48 12.61
N ASN A 22 27.71 -3.39 12.24
CA ASN A 22 28.65 -2.43 12.78
C ASN A 22 28.20 -1.01 12.42
N SER A 23 27.93 -0.23 13.46
CA SER A 23 27.98 1.22 13.47
C SER A 23 29.40 1.66 13.04
N ARG A 24 29.57 1.99 11.76
CA ARG A 24 30.73 2.75 11.28
C ARG A 24 30.30 4.16 10.99
N ARG A 25 30.39 4.95 12.04
CA ARG A 25 30.58 6.39 12.02
C ARG A 25 31.93 6.68 11.34
N SER A 26 31.88 7.12 10.10
CA SER A 26 32.99 7.80 9.42
C SER A 26 32.53 9.21 9.11
N GLN A 27 33.11 10.17 9.84
CA GLN A 27 33.08 11.59 9.46
C GLN A 27 34.27 11.89 8.55
N ALA A 28 34.02 12.87 7.67
CA ALA A 28 34.93 13.61 6.79
C ALA A 28 35.27 13.00 5.43
N SER A 29 34.66 13.55 4.37
CA SER A 29 35.35 14.45 3.44
C SER A 29 34.36 14.98 2.39
N ALA A 30 34.34 16.30 2.22
CA ALA A 30 33.51 17.05 1.31
C ALA A 30 33.63 16.56 -0.15
N ARG A 31 32.48 16.33 -0.79
CA ARG A 31 32.22 16.64 -2.20
C ARG A 31 30.76 17.07 -2.31
N GLU A 32 30.62 18.31 -2.74
CA GLU A 32 29.43 18.92 -3.30
C GLU A 32 28.86 17.97 -4.37
N ASP A 33 27.55 17.72 -4.37
CA ASP A 33 26.77 17.27 -5.53
C ASP A 33 25.26 17.29 -5.14
N GLU A 34 24.69 18.49 -5.29
CA GLU A 34 23.38 18.78 -5.90
C GLU A 34 22.15 18.00 -5.41
N GLU A 35 21.57 18.47 -4.30
CA GLU A 35 20.15 18.32 -4.00
C GLU A 35 19.33 19.18 -4.98
N ALA A 36 19.00 18.60 -6.14
CA ALA A 36 17.96 19.13 -7.03
C ALA A 36 16.59 18.87 -6.40
N LEU A 37 16.20 19.75 -5.48
CA LEU A 37 14.84 19.91 -5.01
C LEU A 37 14.02 20.46 -6.21
N CYS A 38 13.29 19.60 -6.92
CA CYS A 38 12.27 20.01 -7.88
C CYS A 38 11.03 20.52 -7.14
N GLU A 39 11.19 21.61 -6.39
CA GLU A 39 10.12 22.57 -6.16
C GLU A 39 10.23 23.59 -7.29
N GLU A 40 9.79 23.18 -8.49
CA GLU A 40 9.44 24.15 -9.52
C GLU A 40 8.14 24.82 -9.05
N GLU A 41 8.29 25.86 -8.22
CA GLU A 41 7.29 26.92 -8.18
C GLU A 41 7.12 27.39 -9.63
N GLU A 42 5.89 27.28 -10.15
CA GLU A 42 5.42 28.06 -11.29
C GLU A 42 5.51 29.54 -10.91
N LEU A 43 6.72 30.08 -10.93
CA LEU A 43 6.92 31.49 -11.20
C LEU A 43 6.65 31.62 -12.69
N GLU A 44 5.39 31.90 -13.03
CA GLU A 44 5.01 32.51 -14.30
C GLU A 44 5.97 33.69 -14.51
N SER A 45 7.02 33.44 -15.28
CA SER A 45 7.88 34.47 -15.82
C SER A 45 7.02 35.22 -16.83
N ASP A 46 6.25 36.20 -16.34
CA ASP A 46 5.60 37.26 -17.10
C ASP A 46 6.70 38.13 -17.74
N SER A 47 7.44 37.52 -18.66
CA SER A 47 8.37 38.20 -19.53
C SER A 47 7.53 38.91 -20.55
N ASP A 48 7.22 40.17 -20.24
CA ASP A 48 6.68 41.21 -21.10
C ASP A 48 7.68 41.51 -22.25
N ASP A 49 7.95 40.50 -23.08
CA ASP A 49 8.55 40.69 -24.40
C ASP A 49 7.37 41.00 -25.32
N GLU A 50 7.06 42.29 -25.44
CA GLU A 50 6.04 42.82 -26.36
C GLU A 50 6.53 42.59 -27.80
N VAL A 51 6.42 41.35 -28.27
CA VAL A 51 6.69 40.98 -29.66
C VAL A 51 5.59 41.61 -30.49
N GLU A 52 5.90 42.74 -31.14
CA GLU A 52 5.04 43.39 -32.12
C GLU A 52 4.81 42.41 -33.28
N CYS A 53 3.73 41.63 -33.18
CA CYS A 53 3.34 40.66 -34.18
C CYS A 53 2.79 41.40 -35.40
N ASP A 54 3.59 41.53 -36.45
CA ASP A 54 3.17 42.16 -37.71
C ASP A 54 2.05 41.33 -38.39
N LEU A 55 0.80 41.73 -38.16
CA LEU A 55 -0.41 41.08 -38.67
C LEU A 55 -0.62 41.30 -40.18
N SER A 56 0.16 42.18 -40.81
CA SER A 56 -0.02 42.58 -42.21
C SER A 56 0.22 41.44 -43.22
N ASN A 57 0.91 40.37 -42.81
CA ASN A 57 1.25 39.21 -43.65
C ASN A 57 0.49 37.92 -43.27
N MET A 58 -0.44 37.95 -42.32
CA MET A 58 -1.20 36.75 -41.91
C MET A 58 -2.48 36.57 -42.74
N GLU A 59 -2.35 35.92 -43.90
CA GLU A 59 -3.52 35.40 -44.61
C GLU A 59 -3.98 34.09 -43.93
N ILE A 60 -5.13 34.14 -43.24
CA ILE A 60 -5.77 32.93 -42.72
C ILE A 60 -6.35 32.17 -43.92
N THR A 61 -5.66 31.10 -44.31
CA THR A 61 -6.15 30.21 -45.37
C THR A 61 -7.48 29.57 -44.96
N GLU A 62 -8.35 29.34 -45.95
CA GLU A 62 -9.67 28.72 -45.72
C GLU A 62 -9.56 27.34 -45.03
N GLU A 63 -8.49 26.59 -45.32
CA GLU A 63 -8.22 25.31 -44.65
C GLU A 63 -7.92 25.48 -43.15
N LEU A 64 -7.13 26.49 -42.77
CA LEU A 64 -6.82 26.74 -41.36
C LEU A 64 -8.08 27.15 -40.59
N ARG A 65 -8.99 27.88 -41.24
CA ARG A 65 -10.31 28.22 -40.68
C ARG A 65 -11.16 26.98 -40.42
N GLN A 66 -11.16 26.02 -41.34
CA GLN A 66 -11.84 24.73 -41.15
C GLN A 66 -11.21 23.89 -40.04
N TYR A 67 -9.87 23.89 -39.93
CA TYR A 67 -9.15 23.20 -38.86
C TYR A 67 -9.51 23.74 -37.47
N PHE A 68 -9.58 25.07 -37.30
CA PHE A 68 -10.01 25.66 -36.03
C PHE A 68 -11.46 25.30 -35.69
N ALA A 69 -12.36 25.30 -36.69
CA ALA A 69 -13.75 24.88 -36.50
C ALA A 69 -13.86 23.41 -36.07
N GLN A 70 -13.04 22.50 -36.63
CA GLN A 70 -12.98 21.10 -36.17
C GLN A 70 -12.37 20.98 -34.77
N THR A 71 -11.30 21.72 -34.49
CA THR A 71 -10.61 21.67 -33.20
C THR A 71 -11.53 22.11 -32.07
N GLU A 72 -12.31 23.18 -32.25
CA GLU A 72 -13.28 23.61 -31.25
C GLU A 72 -14.40 22.59 -31.06
N ARG A 73 -14.92 21.97 -32.13
CA ARG A 73 -15.91 20.88 -32.00
C ARG A 73 -15.39 19.71 -31.16
N HIS A 74 -14.16 19.25 -31.41
CA HIS A 74 -13.57 18.16 -30.62
C HIS A 74 -13.30 18.57 -29.16
N ARG A 75 -12.94 19.84 -28.91
CA ARG A 75 -12.78 20.36 -27.54
C ARG A 75 -14.11 20.39 -26.79
N GLU A 76 -15.18 20.85 -27.45
CA GLU A 76 -16.53 20.84 -26.87
C GLU A 76 -17.04 19.41 -26.62
N GLU A 77 -16.83 18.48 -27.56
CA GLU A 77 -17.19 17.08 -27.41
C GLU A 77 -16.46 16.43 -26.23
N ARG A 78 -15.15 16.69 -26.08
CA ARG A 78 -14.37 16.22 -24.93
C ARG A 78 -14.88 16.82 -23.62
N ARG A 79 -15.15 18.13 -23.56
CA ARG A 79 -15.71 18.77 -22.34
C ARG A 79 -17.05 18.16 -21.94
N ARG A 80 -17.93 17.90 -22.92
CA ARG A 80 -19.23 17.24 -22.66
C ARG A 80 -19.05 15.82 -22.13
N GLN A 81 -18.11 15.07 -22.71
CA GLN A 81 -17.80 13.71 -22.27
C GLN A 81 -17.25 13.70 -20.83
N GLN A 82 -16.36 14.64 -20.50
CA GLN A 82 -15.83 14.82 -19.15
C GLN A 82 -16.93 15.07 -18.11
N GLN A 83 -17.91 15.93 -18.42
CA GLN A 83 -19.04 16.20 -17.52
C GLN A 83 -19.88 14.95 -17.25
N LEU A 84 -20.16 14.15 -18.29
CA LEU A 84 -20.89 12.89 -18.16
C LEU A 84 -20.10 11.83 -17.37
N ASP A 85 -18.79 11.77 -17.59
CA ASP A 85 -17.91 10.83 -16.89
C ASP A 85 -17.74 11.22 -15.42
N GLU A 86 -17.71 12.51 -15.09
CA GLU A 86 -17.68 13.03 -13.73
C GLU A 86 -19.00 12.74 -12.99
N GLU A 87 -20.15 12.94 -13.63
CA GLU A 87 -21.45 12.54 -13.09
C GLU A 87 -21.50 11.02 -12.83
N ARG A 88 -21.02 10.20 -13.78
CA ARG A 88 -20.93 8.74 -13.61
C ARG A 88 -19.95 8.31 -12.52
N LEU A 89 -18.86 9.07 -12.31
CA LEU A 89 -17.88 8.77 -11.27
C LEU A 89 -18.45 9.01 -9.86
N ASN A 90 -19.32 9.99 -9.69
CA ASN A 90 -20.00 10.24 -8.42
C ASN A 90 -20.87 9.04 -7.98
N ASP A 91 -21.45 8.31 -8.95
CA ASP A 91 -22.23 7.09 -8.70
C ASP A 91 -21.36 5.82 -8.55
N TYR A 92 -20.07 5.89 -8.91
CA TYR A 92 -19.18 4.74 -8.91
C TYR A 92 -18.70 4.41 -7.49
N VAL A 93 -19.12 3.25 -6.98
CA VAL A 93 -18.65 2.68 -5.71
C VAL A 93 -17.52 1.69 -6.02
N ASN A 94 -16.31 1.93 -5.52
CA ASN A 94 -15.21 0.96 -5.62
C ASN A 94 -15.61 -0.36 -4.94
N ALA A 95 -15.40 -1.48 -5.64
CA ALA A 95 -15.73 -2.82 -5.15
C ALA A 95 -15.03 -3.17 -3.83
N ASP A 96 -13.91 -2.50 -3.52
CA ASP A 96 -13.08 -2.79 -2.34
C ASP A 96 -13.45 -1.98 -1.09
N HIS A 97 -14.46 -1.10 -1.14
CA HIS A 97 -14.84 -0.25 0.01
C HIS A 97 -15.31 -1.03 1.25
N GLY A 98 -15.60 -2.33 1.15
CA GLY A 98 -16.07 -3.17 2.25
C GLY A 98 -15.03 -4.10 2.89
N LEU A 99 -13.83 -4.24 2.31
CA LEU A 99 -12.85 -5.21 2.82
C LEU A 99 -12.00 -4.68 3.98
N TYR A 100 -11.99 -3.36 4.18
CA TYR A 100 -11.31 -2.70 5.28
C TYR A 100 -12.32 -1.94 6.14
N PHE A 101 -13.20 -2.67 6.82
CA PHE A 101 -13.79 -2.12 8.03
C PHE A 101 -12.64 -1.91 9.03
N ASN A 102 -12.18 -0.66 9.12
CA ASN A 102 -11.37 -0.19 10.23
C ASN A 102 -12.20 -0.33 11.50
N HIS A 103 -12.28 -1.55 12.04
CA HIS A 103 -12.59 -1.73 13.44
C HIS A 103 -11.53 -0.91 14.16
N HIS A 104 -11.94 0.18 14.79
CA HIS A 104 -11.05 1.02 15.57
C HIS A 104 -10.26 0.10 16.50
N ARG A 105 -9.00 -0.14 16.13
CA ARG A 105 -8.11 -0.99 16.91
C ARG A 105 -7.75 -0.16 18.13
N SER A 106 -8.40 -0.44 19.25
CA SER A 106 -8.02 0.16 20.53
C SER A 106 -6.52 -0.04 20.72
N VAL A 107 -5.82 1.05 21.03
CA VAL A 107 -4.38 1.02 21.36
C VAL A 107 -4.17 0.45 22.76
N GLU A 108 -5.22 0.42 23.57
CA GLU A 108 -5.20 -0.18 24.89
C GLU A 108 -5.08 -1.71 24.82
N PRO A 109 -4.21 -2.31 25.66
CA PRO A 109 -4.12 -3.76 25.76
C PRO A 109 -5.48 -4.33 26.22
N PRO A 110 -5.93 -5.46 25.67
CA PRO A 110 -7.16 -6.12 26.13
C PRO A 110 -7.13 -6.32 27.65
N SER A 111 -8.14 -5.81 28.36
CA SER A 111 -8.24 -5.91 29.82
C SER A 111 -8.34 -7.36 30.30
N GLU A 112 -8.96 -8.21 29.48
CA GLU A 112 -9.05 -9.64 29.66
C GLU A 112 -8.19 -10.35 28.63
N LYS A 113 -7.51 -11.41 29.04
CA LYS A 113 -6.82 -12.30 28.10
C LYS A 113 -7.89 -13.05 27.29
N PRO A 114 -8.01 -12.80 25.98
CA PRO A 114 -9.10 -13.37 25.18
C PRO A 114 -9.12 -14.91 25.18
N TRP A 115 -7.95 -15.53 25.35
CA TRP A 115 -7.83 -16.99 25.35
C TRP A 115 -8.36 -17.63 26.64
N GLU A 116 -8.25 -16.97 27.80
CA GLU A 116 -8.63 -17.55 29.10
C GLU A 116 -10.14 -17.78 29.19
N ARG A 117 -10.94 -16.81 28.70
CA ARG A 117 -12.40 -16.95 28.60
C ARG A 117 -12.80 -18.12 27.72
N ARG A 118 -12.19 -18.21 26.54
CA ARG A 118 -12.45 -19.29 25.58
C ARG A 118 -12.10 -20.67 26.15
N GLN A 119 -11.00 -20.79 26.90
CA GLN A 119 -10.64 -22.08 27.51
C GLN A 119 -11.54 -22.45 28.70
N ALA A 120 -12.00 -21.48 29.50
CA ALA A 120 -12.99 -21.74 30.54
C ALA A 120 -14.32 -22.25 29.95
N GLU A 121 -14.78 -21.63 28.86
CA GLU A 121 -15.97 -22.07 28.12
C GLU A 121 -15.80 -23.45 27.50
N MET A 122 -14.66 -23.71 26.86
CA MET A 122 -14.33 -25.04 26.31
C MET A 122 -14.29 -26.11 27.40
N LYS A 123 -13.70 -25.81 28.57
CA LYS A 123 -13.68 -26.73 29.71
C LYS A 123 -15.08 -26.96 30.27
N ARG A 124 -15.96 -25.94 30.27
CA ARG A 124 -17.37 -26.07 30.69
C ARG A 124 -18.18 -26.94 29.73
N LEU A 125 -17.97 -26.81 28.41
CA LEU A 125 -18.75 -27.50 27.38
C LEU A 125 -18.25 -28.94 27.12
N TYR A 126 -16.93 -29.12 27.04
CA TYR A 126 -16.30 -30.34 26.55
C TYR A 126 -15.48 -31.07 27.62
N GLY A 127 -15.33 -30.49 28.82
CA GLY A 127 -14.65 -31.12 29.95
C GLY A 127 -13.23 -31.56 29.60
N ASN A 128 -12.90 -32.82 29.88
CA ASN A 128 -11.58 -33.41 29.60
C ASN A 128 -11.26 -33.51 28.09
N SER A 129 -12.27 -33.42 27.22
CA SER A 129 -12.08 -33.47 25.76
C SER A 129 -11.80 -32.10 25.14
N ALA A 130 -11.90 -31.01 25.91
CA ALA A 130 -11.59 -29.65 25.48
C ALA A 130 -10.25 -29.50 24.73
N PRO A 131 -9.10 -30.00 25.22
CA PRO A 131 -7.82 -29.88 24.50
C PRO A 131 -7.83 -30.62 23.15
N LYS A 132 -8.56 -31.75 23.06
CA LYS A 132 -8.69 -32.50 21.80
C LYS A 132 -9.50 -31.72 20.77
N ILE A 133 -10.63 -31.14 21.17
CA ILE A 133 -11.46 -30.33 20.28
C ILE A 133 -10.72 -29.07 19.83
N LEU A 134 -10.03 -28.38 20.76
CA LEU A 134 -9.21 -27.21 20.44
C LEU A 134 -8.12 -27.54 19.41
N ALA A 135 -7.44 -28.67 19.57
CA ALA A 135 -6.42 -29.12 18.63
C ALA A 135 -7.00 -29.43 17.24
N MET A 136 -8.17 -30.08 17.20
CA MET A 136 -8.86 -30.36 15.93
C MET A 136 -9.30 -29.08 15.23
N GLU A 137 -9.86 -28.12 15.96
CA GLU A 137 -10.26 -26.81 15.42
C GLU A 137 -9.06 -26.04 14.86
N ALA A 138 -7.96 -26.00 15.61
CA ALA A 138 -6.73 -25.36 15.16
C ALA A 138 -6.16 -26.03 13.89
N ALA A 139 -6.23 -27.36 13.80
CA ALA A 139 -5.81 -28.07 12.59
C ALA A 139 -6.66 -27.71 11.37
N VAL A 140 -7.98 -27.56 11.55
CA VAL A 140 -8.89 -27.12 10.48
C VAL A 140 -8.61 -25.68 10.08
N GLN A 141 -8.43 -24.77 11.05
CA GLN A 141 -8.07 -23.38 10.77
C GLN A 141 -6.75 -23.28 10.01
N LEU A 142 -5.72 -24.02 10.43
CA LEU A 142 -4.43 -24.08 9.72
C LEU A 142 -4.59 -24.60 8.28
N SER A 143 -5.49 -25.56 8.05
CA SER A 143 -5.77 -26.07 6.70
C SER A 143 -6.45 -25.02 5.83
N PHE A 144 -7.32 -24.20 6.42
CA PHE A 144 -7.94 -23.06 5.75
C PHE A 144 -6.89 -21.98 5.47
N ASP A 145 -6.12 -21.55 6.46
CA ASP A 145 -5.10 -20.50 6.32
C ASP A 145 -4.03 -20.87 5.26
N LYS A 146 -3.70 -22.15 5.13
CA LYS A 146 -2.79 -22.66 4.10
C LYS A 146 -3.32 -22.41 2.68
N HIS A 147 -4.63 -22.33 2.49
CA HIS A 147 -5.28 -22.37 1.19
C HIS A 147 -6.28 -21.24 0.93
N CYS A 148 -6.60 -20.41 1.92
CA CYS A 148 -7.50 -19.26 1.77
C CYS A 148 -6.96 -18.25 0.75
N ASP A 149 -5.64 -18.10 0.73
CA ASP A 149 -4.93 -17.14 -0.10
C ASP A 149 -4.15 -17.77 -1.25
N ARG A 150 -4.40 -19.05 -1.53
CA ARG A 150 -3.68 -19.79 -2.60
C ARG A 150 -3.74 -19.13 -3.97
N LYS A 151 -4.79 -18.35 -4.22
CA LYS A 151 -4.98 -17.67 -5.50
C LYS A 151 -4.57 -16.21 -5.45
N GLN A 152 -4.45 -15.57 -4.26
CA GLN A 152 -4.34 -14.12 -4.01
C GLN A 152 -4.30 -13.35 -5.33
N PRO A 153 -5.44 -13.25 -6.05
CA PRO A 153 -5.41 -12.65 -7.36
C PRO A 153 -5.01 -11.22 -7.09
N LYS A 154 -3.83 -10.84 -7.57
CA LYS A 154 -3.38 -9.46 -7.48
C LYS A 154 -4.31 -8.72 -8.43
N TYR A 155 -5.38 -8.16 -7.89
CA TYR A 155 -6.25 -7.29 -8.64
C TYR A 155 -5.35 -6.23 -9.25
N TRP A 156 -5.45 -6.07 -10.56
CA TRP A 156 -4.80 -4.92 -11.17
C TRP A 156 -5.33 -3.69 -10.45
N PRO A 157 -4.45 -2.73 -10.12
CA PRO A 157 -4.92 -1.49 -9.52
C PRO A 157 -6.05 -1.00 -10.42
N VAL A 158 -7.23 -0.86 -9.84
CA VAL A 158 -8.34 -0.17 -10.49
C VAL A 158 -7.90 1.28 -10.50
N ILE A 159 -7.03 1.64 -11.46
CA ILE A 159 -6.57 3.01 -11.66
C ILE A 159 -7.80 3.75 -12.14
N PRO A 160 -8.35 4.68 -11.34
CA PRO A 160 -9.44 5.51 -11.83
C PRO A 160 -8.88 6.26 -13.04
N LEU A 161 -9.44 6.01 -14.23
CA LEU A 161 -9.13 6.82 -15.40
C LEU A 161 -9.70 8.21 -15.11
N LYS A 162 -8.81 9.17 -14.81
CA LYS A 162 -9.16 10.59 -14.79
C LYS A 162 -9.35 10.98 -16.26
N PHE A 163 -10.60 11.26 -16.65
CA PHE A 163 -10.93 11.79 -17.98
C PHE A 163 -10.99 13.31 -17.94
#